data_AF-A0A1M5W4Y7-F1
#
_entry.id   AF-A0A1M5W4Y7-F1
#
_cell.length_a   1.000
_cell.length_b   1.000
_cell.length_c   1.000
_cell.angle_alpha   90.00
_cell.angle_beta   90.00
_cell.angle_gamma   90.00
#
_symmetry.space_group_name_H-M   'P 1'
#
loop_
_entity.id
_entity.type
_entity.pdbx_description
1 polymer ?
#
loop_
_entity_poly.entity_id
_entity_poly.type
_entity_poly.pdbx_seq_one_letter_code
_entity_poly.pdbx_strand_id
1 'polypeptide(L)'
;MEDIELLSPGQRLKKIRKILNVNQEELAGKKFSKNYISMFENDKRKINIINAIYLSDKINKLAKQKGIDINVSASLFLKTEKDIAKDKCLEWLTYIESKNNISIYEINSKLYNVILLSTKYGLDEYKAKALFLKAENEFLRNHFNCAITLFLESVIYYSKLDDYISISDIYKYIGMILYNKGDLKEGLVYFNLAESMLTRNEDIDNSRMEDIKYRKALTFYKLGQYELANNIIQKISNINDKFLELSNKINDFIAS
;
A
#
# COMPACT_ATOMS: atom_id res chain seq x y z
N MET A 1 -10.80 18.34 -10.43
CA MET A 1 -9.78 17.68 -9.57
C MET A 1 -8.45 17.87 -10.26
N GLU A 2 -7.50 18.51 -9.61
CA GLU A 2 -6.18 18.82 -10.19
C GLU A 2 -5.42 17.52 -10.48
N ASP A 3 -4.87 17.41 -11.69
CA ASP A 3 -3.89 16.39 -12.00
C ASP A 3 -2.71 16.53 -11.04
N ILE A 4 -2.29 15.42 -10.42
CA ILE A 4 -1.07 15.41 -9.61
C ILE A 4 0.11 15.51 -10.57
N GLU A 5 0.48 16.73 -10.94
CA GLU A 5 1.63 17.01 -11.80
C GLU A 5 2.91 16.91 -10.97
N LEU A 6 3.72 15.88 -11.24
CA LEU A 6 5.04 15.72 -10.63
C LEU A 6 6.06 16.44 -11.50
N LEU A 7 6.83 17.34 -10.89
CA LEU A 7 7.86 18.07 -11.60
C LEU A 7 9.07 17.19 -11.88
N SER A 8 9.56 17.25 -13.11
CA SER A 8 10.82 16.64 -13.53
C SER A 8 12.03 17.23 -12.74
N PRO A 9 13.21 16.58 -12.78
CA PRO A 9 14.44 17.18 -12.23
C PRO A 9 14.73 18.59 -12.78
N GLY A 10 14.58 18.79 -14.10
CA GLY A 10 14.81 20.08 -14.73
C GLY A 10 13.82 21.15 -14.29
N GLN A 11 12.53 20.80 -14.25
CA GLN A 11 11.46 21.70 -13.79
C GLN A 11 11.63 22.08 -12.32
N ARG A 12 12.07 21.14 -11.46
CA ARG A 12 12.38 21.44 -10.04
C ARG A 12 13.51 22.44 -9.91
N LEU A 13 14.60 22.28 -10.67
CA LEU A 13 15.68 23.27 -10.69
C LEU A 13 15.17 24.63 -11.15
N LYS A 14 14.39 24.67 -12.24
CA LYS A 14 13.81 25.91 -12.78
C LYS A 14 12.93 26.62 -11.76
N LYS A 15 12.15 25.88 -10.98
CA LYS A 15 11.32 26.42 -9.89
C LYS A 15 12.18 27.03 -8.78
N ILE A 16 13.21 26.32 -8.31
CA ILE A 16 14.15 26.84 -7.30
C ILE A 16 14.85 28.09 -7.81
N ARG A 17 15.35 28.07 -9.04
CA ARG A 17 16.03 29.22 -9.64
C ARG A 17 15.14 30.48 -9.65
N LYS A 18 13.86 30.31 -10.00
CA LYS A 18 12.87 31.39 -9.96
C LYS A 18 12.63 31.90 -8.54
N ILE A 19 12.52 31.01 -7.55
CA ILE A 19 12.36 31.40 -6.13
C ILE A 19 13.57 32.18 -5.64
N LEU A 20 14.78 31.75 -6.00
CA LEU A 20 16.02 32.46 -5.66
C LEU A 20 16.20 33.77 -6.44
N ASN A 21 15.38 34.02 -7.46
CA ASN A 21 15.51 35.13 -8.40
C ASN A 21 16.95 35.27 -8.91
N VAL A 22 17.48 34.20 -9.49
CA VAL A 22 18.81 34.17 -10.12
C VAL A 22 18.72 33.77 -11.58
N ASN A 23 19.65 34.25 -12.39
CA ASN A 23 19.75 33.85 -13.78
C ASN A 23 20.51 32.51 -13.93
N GLN A 24 20.44 31.89 -15.12
CA GLN A 24 21.08 30.59 -15.37
C GLN A 24 22.60 30.64 -15.28
N GLU A 25 23.20 31.81 -15.48
CA GLU A 25 24.66 32.02 -15.47
C GLU A 25 25.19 32.11 -14.04
N GLU A 26 24.49 32.84 -13.17
CA GLU A 26 24.73 32.88 -11.73
C GLU A 26 24.61 31.49 -11.08
N LEU A 27 23.62 30.71 -11.51
CA LEU A 27 23.41 29.34 -11.04
C LEU A 27 24.48 28.38 -11.57
N ALA A 28 24.91 28.55 -12.82
CA ALA A 28 25.96 27.74 -13.44
C ALA A 28 27.31 27.90 -12.71
N GLY A 29 27.61 29.12 -12.25
CA GLY A 29 28.83 29.43 -11.52
C GLY A 29 30.08 29.11 -12.34
N LYS A 30 31.11 28.56 -11.67
CA LYS A 30 32.40 28.22 -12.33
C LYS A 30 32.41 26.81 -12.94
N LYS A 31 31.49 25.93 -12.53
CA LYS A 31 31.52 24.50 -12.89
C LYS A 31 30.68 24.15 -14.10
N PHE A 32 29.58 24.87 -14.33
CA PHE A 32 28.69 24.63 -15.45
C PHE A 32 28.72 25.80 -16.43
N SER A 33 28.30 25.54 -17.67
CA SER A 33 27.94 26.61 -18.58
C SER A 33 26.47 26.99 -18.40
N LYS A 34 26.10 28.22 -18.75
CA LYS A 34 24.69 28.65 -18.86
C LYS A 34 23.86 27.68 -19.71
N ASN A 35 24.43 27.20 -20.81
CA ASN A 35 23.79 26.22 -21.68
C ASN A 35 23.56 24.88 -20.98
N TYR A 36 24.50 24.41 -20.15
CA TYR A 36 24.30 23.20 -19.35
C TYR A 36 23.07 23.31 -18.45
N ILE A 37 22.94 24.43 -17.71
CA ILE A 37 21.78 24.69 -16.86
C ILE A 37 20.50 24.74 -17.68
N SER A 38 20.51 25.45 -18.81
CA SER A 38 19.35 25.51 -19.71
C SER A 38 18.93 24.14 -20.23
N MET A 39 19.88 23.33 -20.69
CA MET A 39 19.59 21.97 -21.17
C MET A 39 19.03 21.08 -20.06
N PHE A 40 19.56 21.21 -18.84
CA PHE A 40 19.05 20.47 -17.68
C PHE A 40 17.65 20.93 -17.29
N GLU A 41 17.37 22.24 -17.21
CA GLU A 41 16.06 22.80 -16.86
C GLU A 41 14.94 22.40 -17.84
N ASN A 42 15.29 22.05 -19.07
CA ASN A 42 14.36 21.60 -20.11
C ASN A 42 14.43 20.07 -20.33
N ASP A 43 14.99 19.32 -19.37
CA ASP A 43 15.11 17.86 -19.37
C ASP A 43 15.85 17.25 -20.59
N LYS A 44 16.59 18.08 -21.34
CA LYS A 44 17.41 17.65 -22.48
C LYS A 44 18.75 17.04 -22.07
N ARG A 45 19.12 17.14 -20.78
CA ARG A 45 20.37 16.59 -20.26
C ARG A 45 20.17 16.03 -18.85
N LYS A 46 20.66 14.82 -18.60
CA LYS A 46 20.74 14.23 -17.25
C LYS A 46 21.96 14.77 -16.49
N ILE A 47 21.88 14.76 -15.16
CA ILE A 47 22.97 15.15 -14.25
C ILE A 47 23.52 13.92 -13.54
N ASN A 48 24.83 13.91 -13.28
CA ASN A 48 25.46 12.89 -12.44
C ASN A 48 25.48 13.32 -10.97
N ILE A 49 25.76 12.37 -10.06
CA ILE A 49 25.77 12.62 -8.61
C ILE A 49 26.74 13.75 -8.21
N ILE A 50 27.95 13.78 -8.75
CA ILE A 50 28.97 14.78 -8.43
C ILE A 50 28.49 16.19 -8.79
N ASN A 51 27.84 16.32 -9.94
CA ASN A 51 27.30 17.59 -10.42
C ASN A 51 26.04 17.98 -9.65
N ALA A 52 25.20 17.01 -9.26
CA ALA A 52 24.03 17.26 -8.42
C ALA A 52 24.42 17.78 -7.02
N ILE A 53 25.45 17.20 -6.40
CA ILE A 53 26.01 17.66 -5.11
C ILE A 53 26.50 19.11 -5.23
N TYR A 54 27.30 19.39 -6.27
CA TYR A 54 27.79 20.74 -6.49
C TYR A 54 26.65 21.75 -6.67
N LEU A 55 25.62 21.37 -7.43
CA LEU A 55 24.47 22.23 -7.70
C LEU A 55 23.65 22.48 -6.43
N SER A 56 23.41 21.46 -5.59
CA SER A 56 22.73 21.62 -4.30
C SER A 56 23.51 22.54 -3.37
N ASP A 57 24.83 22.38 -3.26
CA ASP A 57 25.67 23.23 -2.42
C ASP A 57 25.64 24.69 -2.88
N LYS A 58 25.67 24.91 -4.20
CA LYS A 58 25.60 26.24 -4.78
C LYS A 58 24.24 26.90 -4.50
N ILE A 59 23.15 26.16 -4.66
CA ILE A 59 21.79 26.61 -4.36
C ILE A 59 21.64 26.99 -2.89
N ASN A 60 22.09 26.13 -1.97
CA ASN A 60 22.00 26.39 -0.53
C ASN A 60 22.84 27.61 -0.11
N LYS A 61 24.02 27.79 -0.72
CA LYS A 61 24.83 29.01 -0.52
C LYS A 61 24.11 30.27 -1.02
N LEU A 62 23.51 30.23 -2.21
CA LEU A 62 22.75 31.35 -2.76
C LEU A 62 21.50 31.66 -1.91
N ALA A 63 20.79 30.63 -1.44
CA ALA A 63 19.65 30.77 -0.55
C ALA A 63 20.05 31.47 0.76
N LYS A 64 21.11 31.00 1.41
CA LYS A 64 21.66 31.61 2.63
C LYS A 64 22.08 33.06 2.43
N GLN A 65 22.73 33.39 1.31
CA GLN A 65 23.12 34.77 0.97
C GLN A 65 21.93 35.70 0.79
N LYS A 66 20.80 35.18 0.31
CA LYS A 66 19.56 35.94 0.09
C LYS A 66 18.60 35.90 1.29
N GLY A 67 18.97 35.24 2.40
CA GLY A 67 18.10 35.06 3.56
C GLY A 67 16.86 34.21 3.27
N ILE A 68 16.92 33.35 2.26
CA ILE A 68 15.83 32.45 1.86
C ILE A 68 16.03 31.11 2.57
N ASP A 69 15.03 30.67 3.34
CA ASP A 69 15.06 29.38 4.04
C ASP A 69 14.72 28.24 3.07
N ILE A 70 15.74 27.81 2.31
CA ILE A 70 15.67 26.67 1.41
C ILE A 70 16.91 25.81 1.64
N ASN A 71 16.68 24.51 1.82
CA ASN A 71 17.72 23.50 1.85
C ASN A 71 17.42 22.41 0.83
N VAL A 72 18.29 22.26 -0.15
CA VAL A 72 18.17 21.32 -1.25
C VAL A 72 19.25 20.25 -1.14
N SER A 73 18.88 18.99 -1.34
CA SER A 73 19.83 17.88 -1.45
C SER A 73 20.02 17.46 -2.91
N ALA A 74 21.14 16.81 -3.19
CA ALA A 74 21.44 16.27 -4.53
C ALA A 74 20.35 15.32 -5.06
N SER A 75 19.65 14.61 -4.17
CA SER A 75 18.57 13.69 -4.52
C SER A 75 17.44 14.36 -5.32
N LEU A 76 17.21 15.66 -5.09
CA LEU A 76 16.22 16.44 -5.83
C LEU A 76 16.48 16.45 -7.34
N PHE A 77 17.74 16.37 -7.78
CA PHE A 77 18.10 16.44 -9.19
C PHE A 77 18.26 15.07 -9.83
N LEU A 78 18.23 14.00 -9.02
CA LEU A 78 18.51 12.63 -9.46
C LEU A 78 17.25 11.78 -9.51
N LYS A 79 16.31 11.98 -8.56
CA LYS A 79 15.04 11.26 -8.53
C LYS A 79 14.24 11.51 -9.80
N THR A 80 13.79 10.46 -10.46
CA THR A 80 12.84 10.56 -11.57
C THR A 80 11.45 10.91 -11.05
N GLU A 81 10.51 11.24 -11.94
CA GLU A 81 9.11 11.39 -11.55
C GLU A 81 8.55 10.10 -10.92
N LYS A 82 8.98 8.93 -11.40
CA LYS A 82 8.60 7.64 -10.83
C LYS A 82 9.11 7.47 -9.40
N ASP A 83 10.33 7.92 -9.10
CA ASP A 83 10.87 7.88 -7.74
C ASP A 83 10.09 8.82 -6.81
N ILE A 84 9.73 10.02 -7.28
CA ILE A 84 8.90 10.95 -6.51
C ILE A 84 7.50 10.37 -6.28
N ALA A 85 6.92 9.73 -7.30
CA ALA A 85 5.63 9.06 -7.18
C ALA A 85 5.68 7.97 -6.12
N LYS A 86 6.77 7.17 -6.11
CA LYS A 86 7.04 6.15 -5.10
C LYS A 86 7.11 6.75 -3.69
N ASP A 87 7.90 7.82 -3.52
CA ASP A 87 8.03 8.52 -2.23
C ASP A 87 6.67 9.01 -1.71
N LYS A 88 5.87 9.66 -2.57
CA LYS A 88 4.53 10.16 -2.20
C LYS A 88 3.57 9.04 -1.85
N CYS A 89 3.58 7.94 -2.62
CA CYS A 89 2.74 6.79 -2.32
C CYS A 89 3.09 6.21 -0.95
N LEU A 90 4.39 6.07 -0.65
CA LEU A 90 4.86 5.60 0.65
C LEU A 90 4.45 6.55 1.78
N GLU A 91 4.67 7.86 1.61
CA GLU A 91 4.29 8.89 2.58
C GLU A 91 2.80 8.80 2.94
N TRP A 92 1.92 8.72 1.94
CA TRP A 92 0.48 8.63 2.17
C TRP A 92 0.05 7.32 2.83
N LEU A 93 0.65 6.19 2.46
CA LEU A 93 0.34 4.90 3.08
C LEU A 93 0.81 4.88 4.54
N THR A 94 2.04 5.30 4.82
CA THR A 94 2.55 5.41 6.19
C THR A 94 1.73 6.38 7.03
N TYR A 95 1.26 7.49 6.44
CA TYR A 95 0.34 8.40 7.11
C TYR A 95 -0.96 7.72 7.54
N ILE A 96 -1.54 6.89 6.65
CA ILE A 96 -2.77 6.14 6.93
C ILE A 96 -2.54 5.12 8.06
N GLU A 97 -1.39 4.42 8.04
CA GLU A 97 -1.07 3.36 9.01
C GLU A 97 -0.68 3.89 10.40
N SER A 98 -0.08 5.08 10.49
CA SER A 98 0.53 5.58 11.73
C SER A 98 -0.40 6.38 12.64
N LYS A 99 -1.54 6.87 12.13
CA LYS A 99 -2.41 7.76 12.91
C LYS A 99 -3.69 7.05 13.37
N ASN A 100 -3.84 6.99 14.68
CA ASN A 100 -5.12 6.67 15.31
C ASN A 100 -6.03 7.91 15.19
N ASN A 101 -7.21 7.79 14.57
CA ASN A 101 -8.21 8.84 14.33
C ASN A 101 -8.01 9.73 13.08
N ILE A 102 -7.78 9.13 11.92
CA ILE A 102 -7.91 9.81 10.63
C ILE A 102 -9.37 9.74 10.16
N SER A 103 -9.90 10.82 9.60
CA SER A 103 -11.24 10.80 8.99
C SER A 103 -11.28 9.89 7.77
N ILE A 104 -12.41 9.20 7.55
CA ILE A 104 -12.61 8.34 6.38
C ILE A 104 -12.46 9.09 5.05
N TYR A 105 -12.87 10.36 5.00
CA TYR A 105 -12.70 11.22 3.83
C TYR A 105 -11.21 11.41 3.51
N GLU A 106 -10.40 11.66 4.52
CA GLU A 106 -8.97 11.88 4.34
C GLU A 106 -8.24 10.59 3.94
N ILE A 107 -8.60 9.45 4.53
CA ILE A 107 -8.10 8.13 4.12
C ILE A 107 -8.41 7.90 2.64
N ASN A 108 -9.68 8.07 2.24
CA ASN A 108 -10.11 7.83 0.87
C ASN A 108 -9.44 8.78 -0.14
N SER A 109 -9.26 10.05 0.22
CA SER A 109 -8.55 11.02 -0.61
C SER A 109 -7.09 10.61 -0.84
N LYS A 110 -6.39 10.18 0.21
CA LYS A 110 -5.01 9.70 0.12
C LYS A 110 -4.90 8.41 -0.69
N LEU A 111 -5.76 7.42 -0.42
CA LEU A 111 -5.79 6.16 -1.18
C LEU A 111 -6.09 6.39 -2.66
N TYR A 112 -7.01 7.31 -2.99
CA TYR A 112 -7.27 7.70 -4.37
C TYR A 112 -6.00 8.24 -5.06
N ASN A 113 -5.27 9.13 -4.39
CA ASN A 113 -4.04 9.68 -4.94
C ASN A 113 -2.95 8.61 -5.13
N VAL A 114 -2.84 7.65 -4.20
CA VAL A 114 -1.94 6.49 -4.35
C VAL A 114 -2.34 5.66 -5.57
N ILE A 115 -3.62 5.32 -5.74
CA ILE A 115 -4.12 4.53 -6.89
C ILE A 115 -3.86 5.26 -8.22
N LEU A 116 -4.08 6.57 -8.26
CA LEU A 116 -3.84 7.40 -9.45
C LEU A 116 -2.37 7.41 -9.84
N LEU A 117 -1.47 7.75 -8.91
CA LEU A 117 -0.03 7.80 -9.18
C LEU A 117 0.55 6.42 -9.50
N SER A 118 0.16 5.41 -8.73
CA SER A 118 0.66 4.04 -8.94
C SER A 118 0.23 3.47 -10.29
N THR A 119 -0.99 3.77 -10.74
CA THR A 119 -1.45 3.41 -12.09
C THR A 119 -0.64 4.13 -13.17
N LYS A 120 -0.46 5.45 -13.03
CA LYS A 120 0.27 6.27 -14.02
C LYS A 120 1.73 5.83 -14.20
N TYR A 121 2.40 5.43 -13.12
CA TYR A 121 3.84 5.12 -13.12
C TYR A 121 4.17 3.61 -13.06
N GLY A 122 3.16 2.74 -13.10
CA GLY A 122 3.34 1.28 -13.02
C GLY A 122 4.01 0.85 -11.72
N LEU A 123 3.41 1.22 -10.59
CA LEU A 123 3.86 0.91 -9.23
C LEU A 123 2.91 -0.11 -8.58
N ASP A 124 2.95 -1.34 -9.08
CA ASP A 124 1.97 -2.39 -8.76
C ASP A 124 1.84 -2.68 -7.26
N GLU A 125 2.94 -2.70 -6.51
CA GLU A 125 2.97 -2.87 -5.04
C GLU A 125 2.09 -1.83 -4.31
N TYR A 126 2.26 -0.56 -4.66
CA TYR A 126 1.52 0.54 -4.04
C TYR A 126 0.05 0.53 -4.43
N LYS A 127 -0.24 0.14 -5.68
CA LYS A 127 -1.62 0.00 -6.15
C LYS A 127 -2.33 -1.13 -5.41
N ALA A 128 -1.69 -2.30 -5.31
CA ALA A 128 -2.22 -3.47 -4.60
C ALA A 128 -2.59 -3.11 -3.16
N LYS A 129 -1.64 -2.50 -2.44
CA LYS A 129 -1.81 -2.10 -1.05
C LYS A 129 -2.90 -1.03 -0.87
N ALA A 130 -2.97 -0.04 -1.75
CA ALA A 130 -4.01 0.98 -1.67
C ALA A 130 -5.42 0.42 -1.94
N LEU A 131 -5.56 -0.49 -2.91
CA LEU A 131 -6.82 -1.18 -3.17
C LEU A 131 -7.24 -2.06 -2.00
N PHE A 132 -6.30 -2.79 -1.41
CA PHE A 132 -6.53 -3.61 -0.22
C PHE A 132 -7.05 -2.79 0.97
N LEU A 133 -6.33 -1.71 1.34
CA LEU A 133 -6.74 -0.83 2.43
C LEU A 133 -8.10 -0.17 2.15
N LYS A 134 -8.37 0.19 0.89
CA LYS A 134 -9.68 0.73 0.50
C LYS A 134 -10.78 -0.32 0.67
N ALA A 135 -10.52 -1.57 0.30
CA ALA A 135 -11.44 -2.67 0.47
C ALA A 135 -11.73 -2.96 1.96
N GLU A 136 -10.71 -2.94 2.82
CA GLU A 136 -10.88 -3.06 4.28
C GLU A 136 -11.77 -1.96 4.84
N ASN A 137 -11.57 -0.71 4.41
CA ASN A 137 -12.43 0.40 4.82
C ASN A 137 -13.90 0.22 4.39
N GLU A 138 -14.15 -0.26 3.17
CA GLU A 138 -15.50 -0.58 2.71
C GLU A 138 -16.09 -1.79 3.45
N PHE A 139 -15.28 -2.79 3.78
CA PHE A 139 -15.67 -3.94 4.59
C PHE A 139 -16.14 -3.51 5.99
N LEU A 140 -15.37 -2.67 6.68
CA LEU A 140 -15.72 -2.15 8.02
C LEU A 140 -17.00 -1.31 8.01
N ARG A 141 -17.36 -0.73 6.87
CA ARG A 141 -18.60 0.03 6.65
C ARG A 141 -19.77 -0.84 6.18
N ASN A 142 -19.59 -2.16 6.12
CA ASN A 142 -20.55 -3.14 5.60
C ASN A 142 -20.92 -2.94 4.11
N HIS A 143 -20.10 -2.24 3.34
CA HIS A 143 -20.27 -2.08 1.89
C HIS A 143 -19.67 -3.27 1.13
N PHE A 144 -20.23 -4.45 1.39
CA PHE A 144 -19.64 -5.73 1.02
C PHE A 144 -19.40 -5.92 -0.49
N ASN A 145 -20.32 -5.47 -1.34
CA ASN A 145 -20.13 -5.62 -2.79
C ASN A 145 -18.94 -4.78 -3.28
N CYS A 146 -18.82 -3.54 -2.81
CA CYS A 146 -17.69 -2.66 -3.11
C CYS A 146 -16.37 -3.25 -2.58
N ALA A 147 -16.39 -3.76 -1.34
CA ALA A 147 -15.22 -4.39 -0.73
C ALA A 147 -14.73 -5.59 -1.56
N ILE A 148 -15.62 -6.51 -1.96
CA ILE A 148 -15.25 -7.67 -2.80
C ILE A 148 -14.63 -7.21 -4.12
N THR A 149 -15.22 -6.24 -4.82
CA THR A 149 -14.67 -5.74 -6.08
C THR A 149 -13.25 -5.21 -5.91
N LEU A 150 -13.02 -4.39 -4.89
CA LEU A 150 -11.70 -3.82 -4.60
C LEU A 150 -10.68 -4.88 -4.16
N PHE A 151 -11.11 -5.84 -3.36
CA PHE A 151 -10.30 -6.99 -2.96
C PHE A 151 -9.85 -7.81 -4.18
N LEU A 152 -10.78 -8.18 -5.07
CA LEU A 152 -10.45 -8.92 -6.28
C LEU A 152 -9.55 -8.11 -7.23
N GLU A 153 -9.73 -6.79 -7.33
CA GLU A 153 -8.81 -5.94 -8.08
C GLU A 153 -7.40 -5.96 -7.46
N SER A 154 -7.29 -5.91 -6.14
CA SER A 154 -6.01 -6.01 -5.42
C SER A 154 -5.30 -7.35 -5.68
N VAL A 155 -6.03 -8.47 -5.74
CA VAL A 155 -5.48 -9.81 -6.07
C VAL A 155 -4.75 -9.80 -7.42
N ILE A 156 -5.26 -9.09 -8.42
CA ILE A 156 -4.62 -9.00 -9.75
C ILE A 156 -3.19 -8.46 -9.62
N TYR A 157 -2.98 -7.48 -8.73
CA TYR A 157 -1.67 -6.87 -8.55
C TYR A 157 -0.77 -7.69 -7.63
N TYR A 158 -1.28 -8.21 -6.52
CA TYR A 158 -0.48 -9.09 -5.64
C TYR A 158 -0.06 -10.38 -6.34
N SER A 159 -0.87 -10.90 -7.28
CA SER A 159 -0.50 -12.08 -8.07
C SER A 159 0.71 -11.82 -8.97
N LYS A 160 0.89 -10.60 -9.48
CA LYS A 160 2.08 -10.24 -10.28
C LYS A 160 3.35 -10.12 -9.43
N LEU A 161 3.18 -9.93 -8.12
CA LEU A 161 4.25 -9.76 -7.15
C LEU A 161 4.57 -11.07 -6.40
N ASP A 162 3.86 -12.15 -6.71
CA ASP A 162 3.92 -13.41 -5.98
C ASP A 162 3.68 -13.25 -4.46
N ASP A 163 2.89 -12.24 -4.05
CA ASP A 163 2.58 -11.99 -2.64
C ASP A 163 1.39 -12.83 -2.19
N TYR A 164 1.65 -14.13 -1.97
CA TYR A 164 0.64 -15.10 -1.56
C TYR A 164 0.07 -14.83 -0.16
N ILE A 165 0.82 -14.13 0.71
CA ILE A 165 0.34 -13.75 2.04
C ILE A 165 -0.80 -12.73 1.91
N SER A 166 -0.59 -11.67 1.14
CA SER A 166 -1.62 -10.66 0.91
C SER A 166 -2.84 -11.25 0.18
N ILE A 167 -2.64 -12.14 -0.79
CA ILE A 167 -3.75 -12.84 -1.48
C ILE A 167 -4.55 -13.71 -0.49
N SER A 168 -3.87 -14.41 0.42
CA SER A 168 -4.54 -15.17 1.48
C SER A 168 -5.42 -14.27 2.35
N ASP A 169 -4.88 -13.14 2.82
CA ASP A 169 -5.63 -12.20 3.64
C ASP A 169 -6.86 -11.66 2.89
N ILE A 170 -6.75 -11.40 1.59
CA ILE A 170 -7.87 -11.01 0.74
C ILE A 170 -8.95 -12.10 0.69
N TYR A 171 -8.59 -13.34 0.34
CA TYR A 171 -9.57 -14.43 0.26
C TYR A 171 -10.25 -14.69 1.60
N LYS A 172 -9.51 -14.55 2.71
CA LYS A 172 -10.07 -14.60 4.06
C LYS A 172 -11.15 -13.53 4.27
N TYR A 173 -10.89 -12.28 3.87
CA TYR A 173 -11.90 -11.21 3.97
C TYR A 173 -13.13 -11.47 3.09
N ILE A 174 -12.95 -11.97 1.86
CA ILE A 174 -14.09 -12.33 0.99
C ILE A 174 -14.90 -13.47 1.64
N GLY A 175 -14.24 -14.48 2.20
CA GLY A 175 -14.90 -15.55 2.94
C GLY A 175 -15.70 -15.04 4.15
N MET A 176 -15.16 -14.06 4.89
CA MET A 176 -15.88 -13.41 5.99
C MET A 176 -17.11 -12.64 5.51
N ILE A 177 -17.01 -11.94 4.38
CA ILE A 177 -18.14 -11.23 3.79
C ILE A 177 -19.27 -12.20 3.42
N LEU A 178 -18.94 -13.30 2.76
CA LEU A 178 -19.91 -14.32 2.35
C LEU A 178 -20.53 -15.02 3.56
N TYR A 179 -19.72 -15.32 4.58
CA TYR A 179 -20.21 -15.82 5.86
C TYR A 179 -21.24 -14.86 6.48
N ASN A 180 -20.97 -13.55 6.49
CA ASN A 180 -21.89 -12.54 7.04
C ASN A 180 -23.18 -12.40 6.22
N LYS A 181 -23.14 -12.67 4.92
CA LYS A 181 -24.33 -12.70 4.04
C LYS A 181 -25.16 -13.98 4.16
N GLY A 182 -24.61 -15.03 4.79
CA GLY A 182 -25.24 -16.35 4.88
C GLY A 182 -24.88 -17.30 3.74
N ASP A 183 -24.02 -16.88 2.81
CA ASP A 183 -23.52 -17.68 1.68
C ASP A 183 -22.41 -18.64 2.13
N LEU A 184 -22.70 -19.45 3.15
CA LEU A 184 -21.73 -20.22 3.93
C LEU A 184 -20.88 -21.17 3.07
N LYS A 185 -21.49 -21.84 2.09
CA LYS A 185 -20.78 -22.77 1.19
C LYS A 185 -19.75 -22.04 0.33
N GLU A 186 -20.11 -20.87 -0.20
CA GLU A 186 -19.20 -20.05 -1.00
C GLU A 186 -18.11 -19.43 -0.12
N GLY A 187 -18.46 -18.96 1.08
CA GLY A 187 -17.47 -18.47 2.06
C GLY A 187 -16.41 -19.52 2.38
N LEU A 188 -16.81 -20.79 2.50
CA LEU A 188 -15.91 -21.91 2.73
C LEU A 188 -14.93 -22.14 1.56
N VAL A 189 -15.38 -21.94 0.31
CA VAL A 189 -14.50 -21.98 -0.87
C VAL A 189 -13.39 -20.94 -0.73
N TYR A 190 -13.74 -19.71 -0.37
CA TYR A 190 -12.75 -18.64 -0.19
C TYR A 190 -11.81 -18.88 1.00
N PHE A 191 -12.29 -19.47 2.10
CA PHE A 191 -11.39 -19.86 3.19
C PHE A 191 -10.41 -20.97 2.77
N ASN A 192 -10.84 -21.93 1.94
CA ASN A 192 -9.93 -22.93 1.39
C ASN A 192 -8.91 -22.31 0.42
N LEU A 193 -9.33 -21.34 -0.39
CA LEU A 193 -8.41 -20.58 -1.24
C LEU A 193 -7.38 -19.82 -0.39
N ALA A 194 -7.80 -19.15 0.68
CA ALA A 194 -6.90 -18.47 1.60
C ALA A 194 -5.84 -19.42 2.19
N GLU A 195 -6.26 -20.56 2.72
CA GLU A 195 -5.37 -21.60 3.23
C GLU A 195 -4.37 -22.08 2.16
N SER A 196 -4.84 -22.33 0.94
CA SER A 196 -3.98 -22.78 -0.17
C SER A 196 -2.90 -21.75 -0.56
N MET A 197 -3.19 -20.45 -0.41
CA MET A 197 -2.21 -19.40 -0.68
C MET A 197 -1.14 -19.35 0.39
N LEU A 198 -1.48 -19.49 1.68
CA LEU A 198 -0.47 -19.53 2.75
C LEU A 198 0.50 -20.70 2.58
N THR A 199 0.01 -21.86 2.16
CA THR A 199 0.86 -23.05 1.93
C THR A 199 1.85 -22.92 0.78
N ARG A 200 1.76 -21.86 -0.03
CA ARG A 200 2.73 -21.56 -1.09
C ARG A 200 3.98 -20.83 -0.60
N ASN A 201 3.96 -20.30 0.63
CA ASN A 201 5.14 -19.67 1.22
C ASN A 201 6.07 -20.71 1.85
N GLU A 202 7.38 -20.42 1.84
CA GLU A 202 8.40 -21.28 2.48
C GLU A 202 8.16 -21.40 3.99
N ASP A 203 7.86 -20.27 4.64
CA ASP A 203 7.52 -20.19 6.05
C ASP A 203 6.01 -20.00 6.22
N ILE A 204 5.35 -21.01 6.79
CA ILE A 204 3.91 -20.95 7.07
C ILE A 204 3.68 -20.06 8.29
N ASP A 205 2.96 -18.96 8.09
CA ASP A 205 2.44 -18.14 9.17
C ASP A 205 1.33 -18.89 9.92
N ASN A 206 1.74 -19.58 10.99
CA ASN A 206 0.84 -20.39 11.82
C ASN A 206 -0.31 -19.56 12.43
N SER A 207 -0.08 -18.29 12.77
CA SER A 207 -1.11 -17.43 13.34
C SER A 207 -2.22 -17.15 12.33
N ARG A 208 -1.86 -16.75 11.11
CA ARG A 208 -2.84 -16.57 10.01
C ARG A 208 -3.54 -17.88 9.64
N MET A 209 -2.78 -18.97 9.59
CA MET A 209 -3.31 -20.30 9.30
C MET A 209 -4.39 -20.73 10.30
N GLU A 210 -4.15 -20.50 11.59
CA GLU A 210 -5.11 -20.82 12.65
C GLU A 210 -6.35 -19.92 12.61
N ASP A 211 -6.22 -18.63 12.28
CA ASP A 211 -7.39 -17.76 12.06
C ASP A 211 -8.25 -18.23 10.88
N ILE A 212 -7.64 -18.73 9.81
CA ILE A 212 -8.41 -19.30 8.67
C ILE A 212 -9.11 -20.60 9.10
N LYS A 213 -8.40 -21.49 9.80
CA LYS A 213 -9.00 -22.74 10.34
C LYS A 213 -10.16 -22.45 11.29
N TYR A 214 -10.02 -21.45 12.15
CA TYR A 214 -11.11 -20.97 13.01
C TYR A 214 -12.36 -20.61 12.21
N ARG A 215 -12.20 -19.79 11.18
CA ARG A 215 -13.30 -19.32 10.33
C ARG A 215 -13.97 -20.46 9.56
N LYS A 216 -13.19 -21.44 9.11
CA LYS A 216 -13.72 -22.68 8.51
C LYS A 216 -14.56 -23.45 9.53
N ALA A 217 -14.04 -23.69 10.74
CA ALA A 217 -14.77 -24.39 11.79
C ALA A 217 -16.08 -23.68 12.16
N LEU A 218 -16.05 -22.35 12.28
CA LEU A 218 -17.24 -21.53 12.53
C LEU A 218 -18.28 -21.66 11.41
N THR A 219 -17.82 -21.72 10.16
CA THR A 219 -18.69 -21.92 8.98
C THR A 219 -19.33 -23.31 8.99
N PHE A 220 -18.55 -24.36 9.28
CA PHE A 220 -19.07 -25.73 9.44
C PHE A 220 -20.08 -25.85 10.57
N TYR A 221 -19.81 -25.22 11.71
CA TYR A 221 -20.76 -25.14 12.82
C TYR A 221 -22.08 -24.52 12.39
N LYS A 222 -22.04 -23.39 11.66
CA LYS A 222 -23.26 -22.75 11.14
C LYS A 222 -24.01 -23.58 10.10
N LEU A 223 -23.32 -24.47 9.39
CA LEU A 223 -23.92 -25.44 8.48
C LEU A 223 -24.48 -26.69 9.19
N GLY A 224 -24.39 -26.77 10.53
CA GLY A 224 -24.78 -27.95 11.31
C GLY A 224 -23.81 -29.12 11.22
N GLN A 225 -22.63 -28.92 10.64
CA GLN A 225 -21.60 -29.96 10.45
C GLN A 225 -20.65 -29.98 11.66
N TYR A 226 -21.19 -30.29 12.83
CA TYR A 226 -20.49 -30.16 14.12
C TYR A 226 -19.24 -31.03 14.22
N GLU A 227 -19.28 -32.27 13.72
CA GLU A 227 -18.13 -33.18 13.68
C GLU A 227 -16.96 -32.59 12.88
N LEU A 228 -17.23 -32.00 11.71
CA LEU A 228 -16.20 -31.37 10.89
C LEU A 228 -15.64 -30.12 11.57
N ALA A 229 -16.50 -29.33 12.21
CA ALA A 229 -16.08 -28.17 12.99
C ALA A 229 -15.16 -28.58 14.16
N ASN A 230 -15.52 -29.61 14.92
CA ASN A 230 -14.74 -30.13 16.04
C ASN A 230 -13.35 -30.63 15.58
N ASN A 231 -13.34 -31.44 14.52
CA ASN A 231 -12.10 -31.97 13.93
C ASN A 231 -11.11 -30.88 13.50
N ILE A 232 -11.60 -29.72 13.08
CA ILE A 232 -10.74 -28.58 12.71
C ILE A 232 -10.23 -27.87 13.96
N ILE A 233 -11.09 -27.62 14.94
CA ILE A 233 -10.72 -26.92 16.19
C ILE A 233 -9.66 -27.69 16.96
N GLN A 234 -9.77 -29.02 17.04
CA GLN A 234 -8.77 -29.86 17.72
C GLN A 234 -7.37 -29.77 17.11
N LYS A 235 -7.25 -29.31 15.86
CA LYS A 235 -5.97 -29.15 15.15
C LYS A 235 -5.37 -27.75 15.29
N ILE A 236 -5.99 -26.87 16.08
CA ILE A 236 -5.50 -25.51 16.35
C ILE A 236 -4.70 -25.55 17.64
N SER A 237 -3.47 -25.03 17.59
CA SER A 237 -2.51 -25.10 18.69
C SER A 237 -2.59 -23.87 19.61
N ASN A 238 -2.85 -22.68 19.05
CA ASN A 238 -3.05 -21.47 19.85
C ASN A 238 -4.50 -21.31 20.29
N ILE A 239 -4.80 -21.85 21.47
CA ILE A 239 -6.10 -21.71 22.10
C ILE A 239 -6.27 -20.28 22.65
N ASN A 240 -7.39 -19.64 22.32
CA ASN A 240 -7.81 -18.32 22.81
C ASN A 240 -9.31 -18.34 23.14
N ASP A 241 -9.82 -17.31 23.80
CA ASP A 241 -11.21 -17.28 24.31
C ASP A 241 -12.27 -17.59 23.23
N LYS A 242 -12.06 -17.13 22.00
CA LYS A 242 -12.99 -17.39 20.87
C LYS A 242 -13.00 -18.87 20.47
N PHE A 243 -11.84 -19.53 20.53
CA PHE A 243 -11.74 -20.97 20.30
C PHE A 243 -12.45 -21.78 21.37
N LEU A 244 -12.26 -21.43 22.66
CA LEU A 244 -12.95 -22.11 23.75
C LEU A 244 -14.47 -21.95 23.64
N GLU A 245 -14.94 -20.74 23.33
CA GLU A 245 -16.38 -20.48 23.18
C GLU A 245 -17.00 -21.34 22.08
N LEU A 246 -16.36 -21.42 20.91
CA LEU A 246 -16.85 -22.23 19.80
C LEU A 246 -16.76 -23.74 20.12
N SER A 247 -15.67 -24.18 20.76
CA SER A 247 -15.49 -25.57 21.17
C SER A 247 -16.59 -26.04 22.13
N ASN A 248 -16.91 -25.22 23.15
CA ASN A 248 -17.98 -25.52 24.10
C ASN A 248 -19.34 -25.63 23.40
N LYS A 249 -19.66 -24.68 22.51
CA LYS A 249 -20.90 -24.72 21.72
C LYS A 249 -21.00 -26.00 20.90
N ILE A 250 -19.92 -26.43 20.25
CA ILE A 250 -19.91 -27.67 19.45
C ILE A 250 -20.14 -28.89 20.34
N ASN A 251 -19.48 -28.97 21.49
CA ASN A 251 -19.62 -30.09 22.42
C ASN A 251 -21.05 -30.23 22.97
N ASP A 252 -21.72 -29.11 23.26
CA ASP A 252 -23.12 -29.13 23.72
C ASP A 252 -24.06 -29.79 22.69
N PHE A 253 -23.81 -29.58 21.39
CA PHE A 253 -24.60 -30.17 20.30
C PHE A 253 -24.20 -31.61 19.94
N ILE A 254 -22.96 -32.03 20.19
CA ILE A 254 -22.53 -33.42 19.97
C ILE A 254 -22.97 -34.32 21.13
N ALA A 255 -23.09 -33.77 22.34
CA ALA A 255 -23.51 -34.50 23.53
C ALA A 255 -25.04 -34.61 23.71
N SER A 256 -25.83 -33.89 22.90
CA SER A 256 -27.30 -33.91 22.89
C SER A 256 -27.87 -34.83 21.80
#